data_AF-A0A966VUN6-F1
#
_entry.id   AF-A0A966VUN6-F1
#
_cell.length_a   1.000
_cell.length_b   1.000
_cell.length_c   1.000
_cell.angle_alpha   90.00
_cell.angle_beta   90.00
_cell.angle_gamma   90.00
#
_symmetry.space_group_name_H-M   'P 1'
#
loop_
_entity.id
_entity.type
_entity.pdbx_description
1 polymer ?
#
loop_
_entity_poly.entity_id
_entity_poly.type
_entity_poly.pdbx_seq_one_letter_code
_entity_poly.pdbx_strand_id
1 'polypeptide(L)'
;FLLISLCMLYLFRSARILISSLIPNIIPLIITAGVMGWAGVPLKPSTVLVFSVALGIAIDVTIRFLVNYKQELPNQNQDIKATVIQTIYSTGISIIYTSLVLIAGFIIFCFSDFGGTMALGWLTSLTLITATLTNLILLPAILLSIGKKK
;
A
#
# COMPACT_ATOMS: atom_id res chain seq x y z
N PHE A 1 -10.75 6.12 -6.46
CA PHE A 1 -10.34 4.82 -7.05
C PHE A 1 -10.19 4.89 -8.58
N LEU A 2 -11.24 5.26 -9.35
CA LEU A 2 -11.17 5.34 -10.81
C LEU A 2 -10.03 6.23 -11.33
N LEU A 3 -9.91 7.45 -10.81
CA LEU A 3 -8.84 8.38 -11.21
C LEU A 3 -7.44 7.78 -10.95
N ILE A 4 -7.26 7.10 -9.82
CA ILE A 4 -6.00 6.46 -9.46
C ILE A 4 -5.68 5.28 -10.39
N SER A 5 -6.69 4.47 -10.73
CA SER A 5 -6.53 3.41 -11.72
C SER A 5 -6.17 3.98 -13.10
N LEU A 6 -6.75 5.12 -13.48
CA LEU A 6 -6.45 5.79 -14.74
C LEU A 6 -5.01 6.31 -14.77
N CYS A 7 -4.53 6.93 -13.69
CA CYS A 7 -3.13 7.36 -13.54
C CYS A 7 -2.16 6.17 -13.60
N MET A 8 -2.47 5.06 -12.92
CA MET A 8 -1.65 3.85 -12.96
C MET A 8 -1.62 3.19 -14.35
N LEU A 9 -2.78 3.14 -15.02
CA LEU A 9 -2.88 2.65 -16.40
C LEU A 9 -2.05 3.50 -17.35
N TYR A 10 -2.07 4.83 -17.18
CA TYR A 10 -1.27 5.76 -17.96
C TYR A 10 0.24 5.56 -17.72
N LEU A 11 0.67 5.39 -16.47
CA LEU A 11 2.09 5.28 -16.08
C LEU A 11 2.74 3.95 -16.51
N PHE A 12 2.00 2.85 -16.38
CA PHE A 12 2.51 1.49 -16.65
C PHE A 12 2.08 0.91 -17.99
N ARG A 13 1.10 1.53 -18.67
CA ARG A 13 0.54 1.08 -19.96
C ARG A 13 0.20 -0.42 -20.02
N SER A 14 -0.05 -1.05 -18.87
CA SER A 14 -0.26 -2.49 -18.75
C SER A 14 -1.36 -2.77 -17.73
N ALA A 15 -2.50 -3.27 -18.23
CA ALA A 15 -3.63 -3.66 -17.39
C ALA A 15 -3.30 -4.81 -16.43
N ARG A 16 -2.30 -5.66 -16.75
CA ARG A 16 -1.85 -6.75 -15.86
C ARG A 16 -1.15 -6.21 -14.61
N ILE A 17 -0.30 -5.20 -14.78
CA ILE A 17 0.41 -4.54 -13.67
C ILE A 17 -0.58 -3.73 -12.80
N LEU A 18 -1.60 -3.15 -13.43
CA LEU A 18 -2.71 -2.49 -12.74
C LEU A 18 -3.46 -3.46 -11.82
N ILE A 19 -3.91 -4.60 -12.34
CA ILE A 19 -4.66 -5.57 -11.53
C ILE A 19 -3.79 -6.12 -10.40
N SER A 20 -2.51 -6.40 -10.65
CA SER A 20 -1.58 -6.87 -9.62
C SER A 20 -1.29 -5.85 -8.53
N SER A 21 -1.41 -4.55 -8.81
CA SER A 21 -1.22 -3.49 -7.82
C SER A 21 -2.47 -3.18 -7.01
N LEU A 22 -3.65 -3.47 -7.54
CA LEU A 22 -4.90 -3.26 -6.81
C LEU A 22 -5.12 -4.30 -5.70
N ILE A 23 -4.75 -5.56 -5.93
CA ILE A 23 -4.90 -6.65 -4.96
C ILE A 23 -4.26 -6.36 -3.60
N PRO A 24 -2.95 -6.01 -3.51
CA PRO A 24 -2.30 -5.73 -2.23
C PRO A 24 -2.84 -4.49 -1.52
N ASN A 25 -3.56 -3.61 -2.22
CA ASN A 25 -4.16 -2.40 -1.66
C ASN A 25 -5.57 -2.63 -1.08
N ILE A 26 -6.27 -3.68 -1.50
CA ILE A 26 -7.59 -4.04 -0.95
C ILE A 26 -7.46 -4.80 0.37
N ILE A 27 -6.43 -5.64 0.51
CA ILE A 27 -6.23 -6.48 1.71
C ILE A 27 -6.16 -5.66 3.01
N PRO A 28 -5.36 -4.57 3.11
CA PRO A 28 -5.34 -3.72 4.30
C PRO A 28 -6.71 -3.15 4.65
N LEU A 29 -7.48 -2.73 3.64
CA LEU A 29 -8.82 -2.17 3.85
C LEU A 29 -9.79 -3.23 4.38
N ILE A 30 -9.72 -4.46 3.86
CA ILE A 30 -10.54 -5.58 4.36
C ILE A 30 -10.17 -5.89 5.80
N ILE A 31 -8.88 -5.93 6.13
CA ILE A 31 -8.41 -6.17 7.51
C ILE A 31 -8.94 -5.07 8.42
N THR A 32 -8.83 -3.80 8.03
CA THR A 32 -9.35 -2.67 8.83
C THR A 32 -10.85 -2.74 9.00
N ALA A 33 -11.61 -3.03 7.94
CA ALA A 33 -13.06 -3.21 8.03
C ALA A 33 -13.44 -4.39 8.95
N GLY A 34 -12.71 -5.51 8.87
CA GLY A 34 -12.89 -6.67 9.73
C GLY A 34 -12.61 -6.35 11.20
N VAL A 35 -11.52 -5.63 11.48
CA VAL A 35 -11.18 -5.19 12.83
C VAL A 35 -12.17 -4.17 13.36
N MET A 36 -12.67 -3.26 12.53
CA MET A 36 -13.75 -2.34 12.92
C MET A 36 -15.04 -3.10 13.29
N GLY A 37 -15.42 -4.10 12.48
CA GLY A 37 -16.59 -4.95 12.76
C GLY A 37 -16.44 -5.75 14.05
N TRP A 38 -15.25 -6.30 14.30
CA TRP A 38 -14.95 -7.05 15.52
C TRP A 38 -14.88 -6.16 16.77
N ALA A 39 -14.29 -4.98 16.66
CA ALA A 39 -14.19 -4.01 17.75
C ALA A 39 -15.49 -3.20 17.98
N GLY A 40 -16.53 -3.42 17.18
CA GLY A 40 -17.82 -2.72 17.30
C GLY A 40 -17.73 -1.22 16.98
N VAL A 41 -16.74 -0.79 16.19
CA VAL A 41 -16.58 0.62 15.83
C VAL A 41 -17.60 1.00 14.76
N PRO A 42 -18.55 1.91 15.05
CA PRO A 42 -19.55 2.32 14.07
C PRO A 42 -18.91 3.12 12.93
N LEU A 43 -19.43 2.93 11.71
CA LEU A 43 -19.08 3.75 10.55
C LEU A 43 -19.61 5.18 10.75
N LYS A 44 -18.73 6.06 11.21
CA LYS A 44 -18.93 7.51 11.33
C LYS A 44 -18.11 8.24 10.25
N PRO A 45 -18.45 9.51 9.92
CA PRO A 45 -17.66 10.30 8.98
C PRO A 45 -16.16 10.31 9.31
N SER A 46 -15.79 10.38 10.60
CA SER A 46 -14.39 10.31 11.04
C SER A 46 -13.69 8.99 10.71
N THR A 47 -14.39 7.86 10.77
CA THR A 47 -13.83 6.53 10.48
C THR A 47 -13.79 6.21 8.99
N VAL A 48 -14.70 6.78 8.19
CA VAL A 48 -14.68 6.63 6.72
C VAL A 48 -13.44 7.29 6.10
N LEU A 49 -12.93 8.36 6.73
CA LEU A 49 -11.68 9.01 6.33
C LEU A 49 -10.48 8.07 6.41
N VAL A 50 -10.47 7.11 7.34
CA VAL A 50 -9.40 6.10 7.46
C VAL A 50 -9.20 5.36 6.14
N PHE A 51 -10.30 4.86 5.55
CA PHE A 51 -10.24 4.12 4.28
C PHE A 51 -9.70 4.98 3.14
N SER A 52 -10.08 6.26 3.08
CA SER A 52 -9.63 7.17 2.03
C SER A 52 -8.14 7.51 2.14
N VAL A 53 -7.69 7.84 3.36
CA VAL A 53 -6.29 8.17 3.65
C VAL A 53 -5.40 6.94 3.47
N ALA A 54 -5.78 5.81 4.06
CA ALA A 54 -4.99 4.59 3.99
C ALA A 54 -4.89 4.05 2.56
N LEU A 55 -5.97 4.11 1.77
CA LEU A 55 -5.93 3.75 0.35
C LEU A 55 -4.98 4.65 -0.44
N GLY A 56 -5.01 5.97 -0.18
CA GLY A 56 -4.09 6.91 -0.83
C GLY A 56 -2.63 6.59 -0.55
N ILE A 57 -2.29 6.34 0.72
CA ILE A 57 -0.93 5.99 1.14
C ILE A 57 -0.50 4.62 0.61
N ALA A 58 -1.37 3.61 0.67
CA ALA A 58 -1.09 2.28 0.15
C ALA A 58 -0.76 2.33 -1.35
N ILE A 59 -1.52 3.12 -2.11
CA ILE A 59 -1.25 3.29 -3.54
C ILE A 59 0.03 4.09 -3.80
N ASP A 60 0.34 5.12 -3.01
CA ASP A 60 1.64 5.82 -3.11
C ASP A 60 2.82 4.85 -2.97
N VAL A 61 2.75 3.97 -1.97
CA VAL A 61 3.76 2.91 -1.76
C VAL A 61 3.86 2.00 -2.99
N THR A 62 2.72 1.56 -3.55
CA THR A 62 2.72 0.73 -4.75
C THR A 62 3.31 1.45 -5.96
N ILE A 63 2.94 2.71 -6.18
CA ILE A 63 3.47 3.54 -7.28
C ILE A 63 4.98 3.66 -7.14
N ARG A 64 5.47 4.01 -5.95
CA ARG A 64 6.89 4.16 -5.67
C ARG A 64 7.65 2.87 -5.99
N PHE A 65 7.13 1.73 -5.55
CA PHE A 65 7.73 0.44 -5.86
C PHE A 65 7.77 0.18 -7.36
N LEU A 66 6.65 0.36 -8.06
CA LEU A 66 6.55 0.05 -9.48
C LEU A 66 7.36 1.01 -10.37
N VAL A 67 7.47 2.29 -10.00
CA VAL A 67 8.29 3.27 -10.72
C VAL A 67 9.76 2.87 -10.67
N ASN A 68 10.28 2.56 -9.48
CA ASN A 68 11.66 2.07 -9.33
C ASN A 68 11.84 0.74 -10.07
N TYR A 69 10.92 -0.21 -9.93
CA TYR A 69 10.96 -1.47 -10.71
C TYR A 69 11.08 -1.21 -12.22
N LYS A 70 10.34 -0.26 -12.78
CA LYS A 70 10.41 0.09 -14.21
C LYS A 70 11.74 0.76 -14.58
N GLN A 71 12.35 1.51 -13.67
CA GLN A 71 13.65 2.16 -13.86
C GLN A 71 14.82 1.17 -13.75
N GLU A 72 14.77 0.21 -12.82
CA GLU A 72 15.79 -0.83 -12.67
C GLU A 72 15.69 -1.94 -13.74
N LEU A 73 14.54 -2.14 -14.39
CA LEU A 73 14.35 -3.18 -15.40
C LEU A 73 15.38 -3.14 -16.55
N PRO A 74 15.65 -2.00 -17.22
CA PRO A 74 16.71 -1.92 -18.22
C PRO A 74 18.12 -2.10 -17.63
N ASN A 75 18.35 -1.70 -16.38
CA ASN A 75 19.65 -1.83 -15.72
C ASN A 75 20.01 -3.28 -15.36
N GLN A 76 19.01 -4.16 -15.30
CA GLN A 76 19.15 -5.58 -14.95
C GLN A 76 18.97 -6.50 -16.16
N ASN A 77 19.28 -6.04 -17.38
CA ASN A 77 19.13 -6.81 -18.63
C ASN A 77 17.71 -7.40 -18.83
N GLN A 78 16.68 -6.71 -18.36
CA GLN A 78 15.29 -7.18 -18.39
C GLN A 78 15.01 -8.46 -17.58
N ASP A 79 15.91 -8.87 -16.67
CA ASP A 79 15.64 -9.96 -15.73
C ASP A 79 14.72 -9.49 -14.61
N ILE A 80 13.44 -9.87 -14.74
CA ILE A 80 12.37 -9.56 -13.79
C ILE A 80 12.74 -9.96 -12.36
N LYS A 81 13.42 -11.10 -12.16
CA LYS A 81 13.75 -11.56 -10.80
C LYS A 81 14.81 -10.67 -10.17
N ALA A 82 15.89 -10.42 -10.91
CA ALA A 82 16.97 -9.55 -10.45
C ALA A 82 16.46 -8.13 -10.20
N THR A 83 15.60 -7.60 -11.09
CA THR A 83 14.96 -6.29 -10.92
C THR A 83 14.11 -6.23 -9.65
N VAL A 84 13.21 -7.19 -9.42
CA VAL A 84 12.35 -7.18 -8.22
C VAL A 84 13.19 -7.20 -6.94
N ILE A 85 14.22 -8.05 -6.88
CA ILE A 85 15.11 -8.14 -5.72
C ILE A 85 15.83 -6.80 -5.50
N GLN A 86 16.41 -6.22 -6.56
CA GLN A 86 17.09 -4.93 -6.48
C GLN A 86 16.16 -3.80 -6.02
N THR A 87 14.94 -3.74 -6.55
CA THR A 87 13.94 -2.74 -6.16
C THR A 87 13.53 -2.89 -4.69
N ILE A 88 13.43 -4.12 -4.16
CA ILE A 88 13.17 -4.35 -2.73
C ILE A 88 14.33 -3.79 -1.90
N TYR A 89 15.59 -4.05 -2.28
CA TYR A 89 16.75 -3.56 -1.53
C TYR A 89 16.89 -2.04 -1.58
N SER A 90 16.65 -1.39 -2.73
CA SER A 90 16.77 0.07 -2.83
C SER A 90 15.56 0.81 -2.26
N THR A 91 14.36 0.43 -2.69
CA THR A 91 13.14 1.19 -2.46
C THR A 91 12.40 0.70 -1.23
N GLY A 92 12.54 -0.59 -0.89
CA GLY A 92 11.87 -1.18 0.28
C GLY A 92 12.24 -0.48 1.59
N ILE A 93 13.52 -0.14 1.77
CA ILE A 93 13.99 0.62 2.94
C ILE A 93 13.32 2.00 3.00
N SER A 94 13.25 2.73 1.88
CA SER A 94 12.58 4.04 1.79
C SER A 94 11.09 3.96 2.14
N ILE A 95 10.41 2.92 1.66
CA ILE A 95 9.00 2.65 1.95
C ILE A 95 8.80 2.39 3.45
N ILE A 96 9.68 1.60 4.09
CA ILE A 96 9.59 1.30 5.52
C ILE A 96 9.75 2.58 6.35
N TYR A 97 10.75 3.42 6.05
CA TYR A 97 10.97 4.67 6.78
C TYR A 97 9.76 5.61 6.68
N THR A 98 9.25 5.84 5.47
CA THR A 98 8.08 6.70 5.29
C THR A 98 6.83 6.13 5.98
N SER A 99 6.64 4.80 5.93
CA SER A 99 5.55 4.14 6.65
C SER A 99 5.67 4.32 8.16
N LEU A 100 6.88 4.17 8.71
CA LEU A 100 7.13 4.32 10.15
C LEU A 100 6.81 5.74 10.64
N VAL A 101 7.23 6.75 9.89
CA VAL A 101 6.92 8.16 10.20
C VAL A 101 5.42 8.40 10.18
N LEU A 102 4.70 7.86 9.18
CA LEU A 102 3.24 8.00 9.09
C LEU A 102 2.54 7.27 10.25
N ILE A 103 2.95 6.04 10.56
CA ILE A 103 2.40 5.27 11.69
C ILE A 103 2.58 6.05 12.99
N ALA A 104 3.77 6.61 13.23
CA ALA A 104 4.03 7.44 14.41
C ALA A 104 3.17 8.70 14.43
N GLY A 105 2.96 9.35 13.29
CA GLY A 105 2.07 10.51 13.18
C GLY A 105 0.62 10.19 13.53
N PHE A 106 0.08 9.05 13.04
CA PHE A 106 -1.29 8.63 13.36
C PHE A 106 -1.44 8.10 14.78
N ILE A 107 -0.40 7.50 15.37
CA ILE A 107 -0.48 6.97 16.75
C ILE A 107 -0.71 8.08 17.78
N ILE A 108 -0.26 9.31 17.49
CA ILE A 108 -0.48 10.47 18.36
C ILE A 108 -1.97 10.76 18.51
N PHE A 109 -2.79 10.50 17.49
CA PHE A 109 -4.24 10.70 17.55
C PHE A 109 -4.95 9.75 18.53
N CYS A 110 -4.32 8.64 18.92
CA CYS A 110 -4.85 7.74 19.94
C CYS A 110 -4.93 8.40 21.33
N PHE A 111 -4.17 9.47 21.57
CA PHE A 111 -4.21 10.25 22.81
C PHE A 111 -5.30 11.33 22.83
N SER A 112 -6.13 11.43 21.79
CA SER A 112 -7.20 12.40 21.73
C SER A 112 -8.42 11.98 22.56
N ASP A 113 -8.97 12.92 23.33
CA ASP A 113 -10.24 12.74 24.06
C ASP A 113 -11.45 12.63 23.12
N PHE A 114 -11.30 13.04 21.85
CA PHE A 114 -12.36 12.91 20.86
C PHE A 114 -12.34 11.51 20.24
N GLY A 115 -13.31 10.68 20.59
CA GLY A 115 -13.38 9.27 20.16
C GLY A 115 -13.31 9.05 18.64
N GLY A 116 -13.74 10.02 17.82
CA GLY A 116 -13.58 9.95 16.37
C GLY A 116 -12.13 10.07 15.90
N THR A 117 -11.33 10.92 16.55
CA THR A 117 -9.89 11.12 16.30
C THR A 117 -9.09 9.96 16.86
N MET A 118 -9.46 9.49 18.05
CA MET A 118 -8.88 8.27 18.61
C MET A 118 -9.04 7.08 17.65
N ALA A 119 -10.25 6.86 17.15
CA ALA A 119 -10.54 5.80 16.18
C ALA A 119 -9.74 5.96 14.89
N LEU A 120 -9.64 7.19 14.36
CA LEU A 120 -8.82 7.50 13.19
C LEU A 120 -7.36 7.09 13.42
N GLY A 121 -6.78 7.41 14.57
CA GLY A 121 -5.39 7.12 14.90
C GLY A 121 -5.06 5.64 14.81
N TRP A 122 -5.67 4.83 15.68
CA TRP A 122 -5.29 3.42 15.78
C TRP A 122 -5.68 2.62 14.52
N LEU A 123 -6.84 2.90 13.91
CA LEU A 123 -7.26 2.21 12.69
C LEU A 123 -6.36 2.56 11.51
N THR A 124 -5.96 3.82 11.36
CA THR A 124 -5.05 4.21 10.26
C THR A 124 -3.69 3.60 10.48
N SER A 125 -3.12 3.66 11.69
CA SER A 125 -1.83 3.03 12.00
C SER A 125 -1.84 1.52 11.69
N LEU A 126 -2.91 0.80 12.06
CA LEU A 126 -3.08 -0.61 11.72
C LEU A 126 -3.15 -0.84 10.21
N THR A 127 -3.91 -0.01 9.51
CA THR A 127 -4.05 -0.11 8.05
C THR A 127 -2.71 0.14 7.36
N LEU A 128 -1.91 1.08 7.86
CA LEU A 128 -0.59 1.38 7.30
C LEU A 128 0.40 0.24 7.51
N ILE A 129 0.45 -0.35 8.71
CA ILE A 129 1.29 -1.52 8.98
C ILE A 129 0.95 -2.64 8.00
N THR A 130 -0.35 -2.96 7.89
CA THR A 130 -0.81 -4.03 6.99
C THR A 130 -0.59 -3.68 5.52
N ALA A 131 -0.74 -2.42 5.12
CA ALA A 131 -0.46 -1.95 3.76
C ALA A 131 1.01 -2.05 3.38
N THR A 132 1.92 -1.65 4.26
CA THR A 132 3.36 -1.75 4.03
C THR A 132 3.80 -3.20 3.92
N LEU A 133 3.32 -4.08 4.82
CA LEU A 133 3.60 -5.51 4.76
C LEU A 133 3.06 -6.14 3.47
N THR A 134 1.80 -5.86 3.14
CA THR A 134 1.17 -6.44 1.95
C THR A 134 1.84 -5.95 0.67
N ASN A 135 2.19 -4.67 0.58
CA ASN A 135 2.90 -4.14 -0.60
C ASN A 135 4.33 -4.65 -0.70
N LEU A 136 5.09 -4.82 0.39
CA LEU A 136 6.47 -5.32 0.30
C LEU A 136 6.58 -6.83 0.13
N ILE A 137 5.55 -7.59 0.48
CA ILE A 137 5.55 -9.07 0.36
C ILE A 137 4.76 -9.50 -0.88
N LEU A 138 3.51 -9.05 -1.01
CA LEU A 138 2.59 -9.57 -1.99
C LEU A 138 2.82 -8.98 -3.38
N LEU A 139 3.10 -7.68 -3.48
CA LEU A 139 3.39 -7.03 -4.77
C LEU A 139 4.58 -7.67 -5.50
N PRO A 140 5.77 -7.86 -4.89
CA PRO A 140 6.87 -8.53 -5.57
C PRO A 140 6.56 -9.99 -5.88
N ALA A 141 5.85 -10.71 -5.01
CA ALA A 141 5.42 -12.09 -5.28
C ALA A 141 4.53 -12.18 -6.53
N ILE A 142 3.59 -11.24 -6.70
CA ILE A 142 2.72 -11.18 -7.87
C ILE A 142 3.53 -10.80 -9.13
N LEU A 143 4.44 -9.83 -9.05
CA LEU A 143 5.30 -9.44 -10.17
C LEU A 143 6.17 -10.61 -10.65
N LEU A 144 6.77 -11.36 -9.73
CA LEU A 144 7.56 -12.57 -10.03
C LEU A 144 6.71 -13.68 -10.67
N SER A 145 5.44 -13.80 -10.28
CA SER A 145 4.50 -14.76 -10.86
C SER A 145 4.08 -14.38 -12.28
N ILE A 146 3.84 -13.09 -12.54
CA ILE A 146 3.49 -12.58 -13.88
C ILE A 146 4.68 -12.66 -14.84
N GLY A 147 5.89 -12.39 -14.34
CA GLY A 147 7.14 -12.52 -15.12
C GLY A 147 7.53 -13.96 -15.47
N LYS A 148 6.86 -14.95 -14.87
CA LYS A 148 7.13 -16.38 -15.09
C LYS A 148 6.43 -16.98 -16.32
N LYS A 149 5.75 -16.18 -17.15
CA LYS A 149 5.18 -16.71 -18.39
C LYS A 149 6.30 -17.00 -19.41
N LYS A 150 6.62 -18.30 -19.49
CA LYS A 150 7.18 -18.96 -20.68
C LYS A 150 6.44 -18.51 -21.95
#